data_AF-A0A438GG91-F1
#
_entry.id   AF-A0A438GG91-F1
#
_cell.length_a   1.000
_cell.length_b   1.000
_cell.length_c   1.000
_cell.angle_alpha   90.00
_cell.angle_beta   90.00
_cell.angle_gamma   90.00
#
_symmetry.space_group_name_H-M   'P 1'
#
loop_
_entity.id
_entity.type
_entity.pdbx_description
1 polymer ?
#
loop_
_entity_poly.entity_id
_entity_poly.type
_entity_poly.pdbx_seq_one_letter_code
_entity_poly.pdbx_strand_id
1 'polypeptide(L)'
;MNDEDWKNQLEEFSTKNPNVVIIDPPDAIEQLHSRISMLEVLDGLSFPVIAKPLVADGSAKSHKMSLAFNGEGLKKLTTPIVLQEFVNHGGVIFKVYVVGDHVTCVKRRSLPDVSVEKLGTSEGLLTFSQISNLTATQEPGENDCEDIMNHVEEAEMPPLNFVNEIAIGLRKAMGLNLFNFDVIRDAKLGNRYLVIDINYFPGYAKMPSYETVLTDFFWDIVHRKSLGMKDFEQSGSDCRKSDKEA
;
A
#
# COMPACT_ATOMS: atom_id res chain seq x y z
N MET A 1 18.01 7.03 -21.11
CA MET A 1 16.79 6.63 -21.82
C MET A 1 15.69 7.46 -21.20
N ASN A 2 15.02 8.33 -21.97
CA ASN A 2 13.98 9.20 -21.41
C ASN A 2 12.75 8.34 -21.07
N ASP A 3 11.96 8.71 -20.05
CA ASP A 3 10.77 7.93 -19.65
C ASP A 3 9.75 7.79 -20.79
N GLU A 4 9.73 8.75 -21.73
CA GLU A 4 8.88 8.69 -22.92
C GLU A 4 9.40 7.74 -24.01
N ASP A 5 10.70 7.46 -24.06
CA ASP A 5 11.26 6.63 -25.14
C ASP A 5 10.83 5.17 -25.02
N TRP A 6 10.72 4.64 -23.80
CA TRP A 6 10.37 3.24 -23.59
C TRP A 6 8.87 2.97 -23.70
N LYS A 7 8.01 3.93 -23.30
CA LYS A 7 6.55 3.80 -23.46
C LYS A 7 6.17 3.73 -24.94
N ASN A 8 6.73 4.63 -25.75
CA ASN A 8 6.52 4.62 -27.20
C ASN A 8 7.00 3.30 -27.84
N GLN A 9 8.13 2.76 -27.40
CA GLN A 9 8.61 1.44 -27.86
C GLN A 9 7.64 0.31 -27.47
N LEU A 10 7.07 0.36 -26.27
CA LEU A 10 6.11 -0.64 -25.80
C LEU A 10 4.79 -0.56 -26.57
N GLU A 11 4.30 0.64 -26.87
CA GLU A 11 3.12 0.85 -27.72
C GLU A 11 3.33 0.34 -29.15
N GLU A 12 4.50 0.65 -29.75
CA GLU A 12 4.87 0.16 -31.07
C GLU A 12 4.95 -1.37 -31.09
N PHE A 13 5.56 -1.96 -30.06
CA PHE A 13 5.64 -3.40 -29.89
C PHE A 13 4.23 -4.03 -29.76
N SER A 14 3.36 -3.46 -28.94
CA SER A 14 1.98 -3.91 -28.75
C SER A 14 1.19 -3.91 -30.06
N THR A 15 1.32 -2.82 -30.83
CA THR A 15 0.65 -2.68 -32.14
C THR A 15 1.13 -3.74 -33.14
N LYS A 16 2.42 -4.06 -33.13
CA LYS A 16 3.01 -5.10 -33.99
C LYS A 16 2.71 -6.53 -33.53
N ASN A 17 2.36 -6.72 -32.26
CA ASN A 17 2.18 -8.03 -31.64
C ASN A 17 0.81 -8.10 -30.92
N PRO A 18 -0.32 -8.09 -31.64
CA PRO A 18 -1.65 -8.01 -31.04
C PRO A 18 -2.00 -9.23 -30.16
N ASN A 19 -1.26 -10.34 -30.26
CA ASN A 19 -1.44 -11.53 -29.42
C ASN A 19 -0.69 -11.45 -28.08
N VAL A 20 0.22 -10.49 -27.90
CA VAL A 20 0.88 -10.26 -26.61
C VAL A 20 -0.06 -9.45 -25.71
N VAL A 21 -0.12 -9.79 -24.42
CA VAL A 21 -0.91 -9.05 -23.43
C VAL A 21 0.04 -8.27 -22.54
N ILE A 22 -0.27 -6.99 -22.30
CA ILE A 22 0.44 -6.13 -21.37
C ILE A 22 -0.33 -6.13 -20.05
N ILE A 23 0.36 -6.47 -18.96
CA ILE A 23 -0.19 -6.51 -17.60
C ILE A 23 0.81 -5.81 -16.67
N ASP A 24 0.49 -4.72 -16.00
CA ASP A 24 -0.58 -3.75 -16.28
C ASP A 24 -0.06 -2.66 -17.25
N PRO A 25 -0.93 -1.86 -17.90
CA PRO A 25 -0.45 -0.86 -18.85
C PRO A 25 0.26 0.30 -18.12
N PRO A 26 1.28 0.94 -18.75
CA PRO A 26 2.10 1.98 -18.10
C PRO A 26 1.32 3.15 -17.49
N ASP A 27 0.27 3.60 -18.19
CA ASP A 27 -0.61 4.70 -17.77
C ASP A 27 -1.35 4.39 -16.46
N ALA A 28 -1.78 3.14 -16.25
CA ALA A 28 -2.38 2.69 -15.00
C ALA A 28 -1.36 2.68 -13.85
N ILE A 29 -0.11 2.31 -14.13
CA ILE A 29 0.97 2.25 -13.14
C ILE A 29 1.40 3.66 -12.70
N GLU A 30 1.44 4.62 -13.63
CA GLU A 30 1.83 6.00 -13.35
C GLU A 30 0.94 6.68 -12.29
N GLN A 31 -0.32 6.25 -12.15
CA GLN A 31 -1.22 6.74 -11.11
C GLN A 31 -0.68 6.49 -9.69
N LEU A 32 0.19 5.48 -9.52
CA LEU A 32 0.85 5.12 -8.26
C LEU A 32 2.21 5.80 -8.02
N HIS A 33 2.77 6.48 -9.03
CA HIS A 33 4.15 7.01 -8.94
C HIS A 33 4.30 8.18 -7.97
N SER A 34 3.20 8.79 -7.53
CA SER A 34 3.24 9.85 -6.54
C SER A 34 2.38 9.51 -5.34
N ARG A 35 2.98 9.51 -4.14
CA ARG A 35 2.21 9.48 -2.89
C ARG A 35 1.28 10.69 -2.74
N ILE A 36 1.51 11.76 -3.51
CA ILE A 36 0.69 12.98 -3.52
C ILE A 36 -0.61 12.75 -4.32
N SER A 37 -0.63 11.94 -5.38
CA SER A 37 -1.87 11.66 -6.11
C SER A 37 -2.85 10.79 -5.30
N MET A 38 -2.36 10.11 -4.26
CA MET A 38 -3.16 9.22 -3.40
C MET A 38 -3.64 9.87 -2.09
N LEU A 39 -3.03 10.99 -1.67
CA LEU A 39 -3.30 11.62 -0.37
C LEU A 39 -3.68 13.09 -0.55
N GLU A 40 -4.87 13.46 -0.09
CA GLU A 40 -5.29 14.86 -0.02
C GLU A 40 -4.48 15.63 1.04
N VAL A 41 -4.16 16.90 0.75
CA VAL A 41 -3.57 17.82 1.73
C VAL A 41 -4.64 18.16 2.77
N LEU A 42 -4.53 17.58 3.96
CA LEU A 42 -5.41 17.89 5.08
C LEU A 42 -4.74 18.92 5.99
N ASP A 43 -5.41 20.06 6.20
CA ASP A 43 -5.11 20.96 7.32
C ASP A 43 -5.50 20.25 8.63
N GLY A 44 -4.57 20.17 9.59
CA GLY A 44 -4.88 19.72 10.97
C GLY A 44 -4.44 18.31 11.38
N LEU A 45 -3.32 17.78 10.85
CA LEU A 45 -2.73 16.53 11.34
C LEU A 45 -2.52 16.54 12.86
N SER A 46 -2.91 15.45 13.53
CA SER A 46 -2.64 15.24 14.96
C SER A 46 -1.37 14.41 15.15
N PHE A 47 -0.59 14.74 16.17
CA PHE A 47 0.57 13.93 16.54
C PHE A 47 0.14 12.63 17.27
N PRO A 48 0.90 11.53 17.10
CA PRO A 48 2.12 11.43 16.29
C PRO A 48 1.85 11.28 14.79
N VAL A 49 2.80 11.68 13.96
CA VAL A 49 2.72 11.55 12.49
C VAL A 49 3.88 10.72 11.97
N ILE A 50 3.59 9.80 11.04
CA ILE A 50 4.62 9.06 10.31
C ILE A 50 5.07 9.87 9.10
N ALA A 51 6.38 10.07 9.00
CA ALA A 51 7.04 10.70 7.88
C ALA A 51 7.64 9.64 6.96
N LYS A 52 7.21 9.67 5.70
CA LYS A 52 7.66 8.79 4.63
C LYS A 52 8.38 9.62 3.57
N PRO A 53 9.55 9.22 3.04
CA PRO A 53 10.16 9.91 1.89
C PRO A 53 9.16 10.03 0.73
N LEU A 54 9.12 11.15 0.01
CA LEU A 54 8.18 11.30 -1.11
C LEU A 54 8.50 10.34 -2.24
N VAL A 55 9.80 10.13 -2.51
CA VAL A 55 10.27 9.24 -3.58
C VAL A 55 10.14 7.79 -3.12
N ALA A 56 9.40 6.99 -3.90
CA ALA A 56 9.23 5.55 -3.73
C ALA A 56 9.93 4.79 -4.86
N ASP A 57 11.24 5.05 -5.07
CA ASP A 57 12.04 4.48 -6.17
C ASP A 57 12.60 3.08 -5.89
N GLY A 58 12.17 2.43 -4.81
CA GLY A 58 12.63 1.10 -4.41
C GLY A 58 14.08 1.06 -3.89
N SER A 59 14.75 2.20 -3.74
CA SER A 59 16.11 2.25 -3.18
C SER A 59 16.10 2.04 -1.66
N ALA A 60 17.21 1.59 -1.08
CA ALA A 60 17.34 1.50 0.39
C ALA A 60 17.10 2.86 1.11
N LYS A 61 17.20 3.99 0.39
CA LYS A 61 16.92 5.33 0.89
C LYS A 61 15.41 5.67 0.93
N SER A 62 14.58 5.08 0.06
CA SER A 62 13.12 5.32 0.04
C SER A 62 12.36 4.66 1.21
N HIS A 63 13.01 3.76 1.96
CA HIS A 63 12.39 3.03 3.08
C HIS A 63 12.66 3.65 4.47
N LYS A 64 13.37 4.77 4.55
CA LYS A 64 13.68 5.40 5.85
C LYS A 64 12.47 6.18 6.39
N MET A 65 11.59 5.49 7.10
CA MET A 65 10.46 6.09 7.80
C MET A 65 10.85 6.58 9.20
N SER A 66 10.21 7.65 9.65
CA SER A 66 10.36 8.18 11.01
C SER A 66 9.01 8.56 11.59
N LEU A 67 8.86 8.42 12.90
CA LEU A 67 7.67 8.84 13.64
C LEU A 67 7.99 10.14 14.38
N ALA A 68 7.30 11.22 14.04
CA ALA A 68 7.42 12.50 14.72
C ALA A 68 6.29 12.67 15.73
N PHE A 69 6.64 13.19 16.91
CA PHE A 69 5.75 13.33 18.06
C PHE A 69 5.32 14.78 18.31
N ASN A 70 6.04 15.73 17.73
CA ASN A 70 5.77 17.16 17.84
C ASN A 70 6.45 17.93 16.69
N GLY A 71 6.21 19.24 16.63
CA GLY A 71 6.78 20.11 15.60
C GLY A 71 8.31 20.15 15.59
N GLU A 72 8.97 19.97 16.74
CA GLU A 72 10.45 19.94 16.81
C GLU A 72 11.02 18.68 16.16
N GLY A 73 10.32 17.54 16.26
CA GLY A 73 10.67 16.32 15.55
C GLY A 73 10.60 16.48 14.03
N LEU A 74 9.57 17.19 13.54
CA LEU A 74 9.39 17.44 12.10
C LEU A 74 10.51 18.30 11.51
N LYS A 75 10.99 19.31 12.24
CA LYS A 75 12.09 20.19 11.79
C LYS A 75 13.41 19.44 11.53
N LYS A 76 13.57 18.25 12.09
CA LYS A 76 14.78 17.40 11.92
C LYS A 76 14.72 16.52 10.67
N LEU A 77 13.57 16.47 10.00
CA LEU A 77 13.39 15.63 8.81
C LEU A 77 13.91 16.31 7.56
N THR A 78 14.40 15.49 6.62
CA THR A 78 14.85 15.95 5.31
C THR A 78 13.73 15.81 4.30
N THR A 79 13.39 16.88 3.61
CA THR A 79 12.35 16.92 2.57
C THR A 79 12.91 16.46 1.21
N PRO A 80 12.08 15.97 0.28
CA PRO A 80 10.61 15.90 0.34
C PRO A 80 10.07 14.67 1.09
N ILE A 81 9.02 14.88 1.89
CA ILE A 81 8.34 13.85 2.68
C ILE A 81 6.83 13.96 2.56
N VAL A 82 6.15 12.85 2.80
CA VAL A 82 4.72 12.75 3.06
C VAL A 82 4.53 12.53 4.56
N LEU A 83 3.63 13.31 5.14
CA LEU A 83 3.19 13.15 6.53
C LEU A 83 1.83 12.48 6.54
N GLN A 84 1.68 11.48 7.41
CA GLN A 84 0.41 10.78 7.63
C GLN A 84 0.22 10.64 9.13
N GLU A 85 -1.00 10.85 9.63
CA GLU A 85 -1.30 10.61 11.05
C GLU A 85 -1.03 9.14 11.40
N PHE A 86 -0.35 8.92 12.52
CA PHE A 86 -0.09 7.58 13.02
C PHE A 86 -1.24 7.14 13.92
N VAL A 87 -1.87 6.04 13.56
CA VAL A 87 -2.98 5.43 14.29
C VAL A 87 -2.47 4.17 14.96
N ASN A 88 -2.63 4.05 16.28
CA ASN A 88 -2.37 2.81 17.01
C ASN A 88 -3.26 1.69 16.46
N HIS A 89 -2.67 0.54 16.17
CA HIS A 89 -3.31 -0.57 15.44
C HIS A 89 -2.87 -1.95 15.94
N GLY A 90 -2.39 -2.02 17.19
CA GLY A 90 -2.02 -3.28 17.83
C GLY A 90 -0.79 -3.96 17.23
N GLY A 91 0.03 -3.24 16.47
CA GLY A 91 1.23 -3.83 15.86
C GLY A 91 0.97 -4.80 14.72
N VAL A 92 -0.24 -4.83 14.14
CA VAL A 92 -0.60 -5.74 13.04
C VAL A 92 -1.08 -4.98 11.82
N ILE A 93 -0.54 -5.34 10.66
CA ILE A 93 -0.96 -4.84 9.35
C ILE A 93 -1.54 -6.00 8.53
N PHE A 94 -2.67 -5.72 7.87
CA PHE A 94 -3.34 -6.65 6.98
C PHE A 94 -2.91 -6.34 5.56
N LYS A 95 -2.07 -7.21 4.99
CA LYS A 95 -1.59 -7.07 3.63
C LYS A 95 -2.55 -7.80 2.70
N VAL A 96 -3.24 -7.06 1.85
CA VAL A 96 -4.23 -7.58 0.90
C VAL A 96 -3.62 -7.64 -0.47
N TYR A 97 -3.39 -8.85 -0.96
CA TYR A 97 -2.90 -9.13 -2.31
C TYR A 97 -4.07 -9.26 -3.28
N VAL A 98 -3.95 -8.60 -4.43
CA VAL A 98 -4.92 -8.63 -5.52
C VAL A 98 -4.22 -9.13 -6.78
N VAL A 99 -4.74 -10.24 -7.33
CA VAL A 99 -4.27 -10.85 -8.57
C VAL A 99 -5.48 -11.08 -9.46
N GLY A 100 -5.76 -10.13 -10.35
CA GLY A 100 -6.99 -10.10 -11.13
C GLY A 100 -8.22 -10.06 -10.21
N ASP A 101 -9.04 -11.11 -10.26
CA ASP A 101 -10.25 -11.23 -9.44
C ASP A 101 -9.99 -11.99 -8.11
N HIS A 102 -8.78 -12.53 -7.93
CA HIS A 102 -8.40 -13.22 -6.70
C HIS A 102 -7.88 -12.24 -5.65
N VAL A 103 -8.42 -12.35 -4.42
CA VAL A 103 -8.04 -11.49 -3.29
C VAL A 103 -7.65 -12.37 -2.11
N THR A 104 -6.46 -12.13 -1.57
CA THR A 104 -5.96 -12.82 -0.38
C THR A 104 -5.46 -11.81 0.66
N CYS A 105 -5.95 -11.92 1.88
CA CYS A 105 -5.53 -11.07 3.00
C CYS A 105 -4.67 -11.88 3.97
N VAL A 106 -3.50 -11.34 4.33
CA VAL A 106 -2.60 -11.95 5.32
C VAL A 106 -2.23 -10.96 6.43
N LYS A 107 -1.97 -11.48 7.62
CA LYS A 107 -1.49 -10.68 8.75
C LYS A 107 0.01 -10.60 8.74
N ARG A 108 0.55 -9.41 8.99
CA ARG A 108 1.99 -9.21 9.18
C ARG A 108 2.23 -8.33 10.40
N ARG A 109 3.40 -8.50 11.01
CA ARG A 109 3.89 -7.58 12.03
C ARG A 109 4.07 -6.17 11.43
N SER A 110 3.63 -5.18 12.20
CA SER A 110 3.68 -3.76 11.89
C SER A 110 4.41 -2.99 13.02
N LEU A 111 4.35 -1.66 12.95
CA LEU A 111 4.83 -0.78 14.00
C LEU A 111 4.00 -0.96 15.28
N PRO A 112 4.64 -1.09 16.45
CA PRO A 112 3.94 -1.22 17.72
C PRO A 112 3.17 0.06 18.06
N ASP A 113 2.20 -0.08 18.94
CA ASP A 113 1.48 1.07 19.49
C ASP A 113 2.39 2.00 20.28
N VAL A 114 2.01 3.27 20.27
CA VAL A 114 2.79 4.34 20.86
C VAL A 114 1.98 4.96 21.99
N SER A 115 2.60 5.05 23.18
CA SER A 115 1.98 5.67 24.35
C SER A 115 2.13 7.19 24.32
N VAL A 116 1.15 7.88 24.92
CA VAL A 116 1.10 9.34 25.04
C VAL A 116 2.31 9.88 25.83
N GLU A 117 2.86 9.08 26.75
CA GLU A 117 4.01 9.47 27.58
C GLU A 117 5.30 9.69 26.77
N LYS A 118 5.46 9.02 25.62
CA LYS A 118 6.57 9.24 24.68
C LYS A 118 6.46 10.57 23.90
N LEU A 119 5.35 11.30 24.02
CA LEU A 119 5.24 12.67 23.50
C LEU A 119 6.09 13.67 24.30
N GLY A 120 6.46 13.33 25.55
CA GLY A 120 7.22 14.19 26.45
C GLY A 120 8.74 14.07 26.38
N THR A 121 9.29 13.09 25.66
CA THR A 121 10.75 12.88 25.54
C THR A 121 11.39 13.85 24.55
N SER A 122 12.45 14.53 25.00
CA SER A 122 13.09 15.73 24.42
C SER A 122 13.55 15.65 22.94
N GLU A 123 13.52 14.48 22.29
CA GLU A 123 13.97 14.35 20.89
C GLU A 123 12.84 14.47 19.86
N GLY A 124 11.57 14.22 20.24
CA GLY A 124 10.39 14.44 19.38
C GLY A 124 10.33 13.61 18.09
N LEU A 125 11.30 12.73 17.83
CA LEU A 125 11.43 11.94 16.61
C LEU A 125 12.00 10.56 16.93
N LEU A 126 11.39 9.51 16.37
CA LEU A 126 11.92 8.15 16.41
C LEU A 126 12.12 7.62 15.00
N THR A 127 13.28 7.05 14.72
CA THR A 127 13.55 6.34 13.46
C THR A 127 13.05 4.91 13.53
N PHE A 128 12.71 4.29 12.40
CA PHE A 128 12.17 2.93 12.37
C PHE A 128 13.05 1.89 13.08
N SER A 129 14.38 1.99 12.97
CA SER A 129 15.33 1.12 13.70
C SER A 129 15.23 1.27 15.22
N GLN A 130 14.93 2.46 15.71
CA GLN A 130 14.71 2.68 17.14
C GLN A 130 13.34 2.13 17.55
N ILE A 131 12.31 2.27 16.70
CA ILE A 131 10.97 1.76 16.98
C ILE A 131 10.95 0.23 17.05
N SER A 132 11.66 -0.45 16.13
CA SER A 132 11.81 -1.92 16.17
C SER A 132 12.56 -2.39 17.42
N ASN A 133 13.52 -1.61 17.91
CA ASN A 133 14.33 -1.96 19.08
C ASN A 133 13.61 -1.67 20.41
N LEU A 134 12.67 -0.72 20.46
CA LEU A 134 11.88 -0.43 21.66
C LEU A 134 10.98 -1.60 22.09
N THR A 135 10.68 -2.52 21.17
CA THR A 135 9.99 -3.78 21.49
C THR A 135 10.91 -4.87 22.03
N ALA A 136 12.24 -4.70 21.95
CA ALA A 136 13.23 -5.65 22.44
C ALA A 136 13.80 -5.27 23.84
N THR A 137 13.36 -4.15 24.42
CA THR A 137 13.79 -3.65 25.73
C THR A 137 12.80 -3.93 26.86
N GLN A 138 11.73 -4.68 26.62
CA GLN A 138 11.17 -5.51 27.70
C GLN A 138 12.18 -6.66 27.86
N GLU A 139 12.75 -6.83 29.05
CA GLU A 139 13.85 -7.78 29.32
C GLU A 139 13.63 -9.13 28.61
N PRO A 140 14.60 -9.62 27.82
CA PRO A 140 14.41 -10.79 26.98
C PRO A 140 14.37 -12.06 27.83
N GLY A 141 13.16 -12.59 28.03
CA GLY A 141 12.98 -14.02 28.27
C GLY A 141 13.20 -14.76 26.95
N GLU A 142 13.71 -15.98 27.01
CA GLU A 142 14.01 -16.82 25.82
C GLU A 142 12.77 -17.15 24.93
N ASN A 143 11.59 -16.58 25.24
CA ASN A 143 10.27 -16.85 24.65
C ASN A 143 9.67 -15.69 23.84
N ASP A 144 10.32 -14.51 23.76
CA ASP A 144 9.71 -13.28 23.19
C ASP A 144 9.38 -13.37 21.68
N CYS A 145 10.07 -14.21 20.92
CA CYS A 145 9.73 -14.42 19.51
C CYS A 145 8.38 -15.13 19.35
N GLU A 146 8.05 -16.02 20.28
CA GLU A 146 6.80 -16.76 20.30
C GLU A 146 5.66 -15.83 20.71
N ASP A 147 5.82 -15.04 21.79
CA ASP A 147 4.79 -14.12 22.29
C ASP A 147 4.44 -13.02 21.27
N ILE A 148 5.44 -12.52 20.52
CA ILE A 148 5.21 -11.54 19.44
C ILE A 148 4.52 -12.18 18.23
N MET A 149 4.83 -13.44 17.88
CA MET A 149 4.11 -14.16 16.82
C MET A 149 2.66 -14.45 17.22
N ASN A 150 2.44 -14.86 18.47
CA ASN A 150 1.11 -15.12 19.04
C ASN A 150 0.18 -13.90 18.90
N HIS A 151 0.68 -12.69 19.16
CA HIS A 151 -0.14 -11.47 19.00
C HIS A 151 -0.57 -11.17 17.55
N VAL A 152 0.23 -11.56 16.55
CA VAL A 152 -0.18 -11.44 15.15
C VAL A 152 -1.27 -12.47 14.84
N GLU A 153 -1.17 -13.68 15.38
CA GLU A 153 -2.16 -14.74 15.19
C GLU A 153 -3.51 -14.47 15.89
N GLU A 154 -3.50 -13.77 17.02
CA GLU A 154 -4.71 -13.39 17.76
C GLU A 154 -5.48 -12.22 17.13
N ALA A 155 -4.81 -11.37 16.33
CA ALA A 155 -5.45 -10.21 15.73
C ALA A 155 -6.61 -10.62 14.80
N GLU A 156 -7.77 -9.98 15.03
CA GLU A 156 -9.00 -10.21 14.25
C GLU A 156 -8.81 -9.76 12.79
N MET A 157 -9.09 -10.68 11.86
CA MET A 157 -9.04 -10.38 10.43
C MET A 157 -10.16 -9.41 10.03
N PRO A 158 -9.91 -8.48 9.09
CA PRO A 158 -10.99 -7.71 8.47
C PRO A 158 -11.99 -8.66 7.79
N PRO A 159 -13.29 -8.34 7.78
CA PRO A 159 -14.29 -9.15 7.10
C PRO A 159 -13.93 -9.35 5.62
N LEU A 160 -14.01 -10.58 5.11
CA LEU A 160 -13.57 -10.91 3.75
C LEU A 160 -14.34 -10.14 2.68
N ASN A 161 -15.66 -9.99 2.86
CA ASN A 161 -16.50 -9.19 1.96
C ASN A 161 -16.05 -7.72 1.91
N PHE A 162 -15.71 -7.14 3.06
CA PHE A 162 -15.21 -5.77 3.15
C PHE A 162 -13.90 -5.60 2.38
N VAL A 163 -12.95 -6.51 2.55
CA VAL A 163 -11.67 -6.49 1.84
C VAL A 163 -11.86 -6.67 0.33
N ASN A 164 -12.74 -7.57 -0.07
CA ASN A 164 -13.04 -7.82 -1.49
C ASN A 164 -13.66 -6.61 -2.17
N GLU A 165 -14.60 -5.91 -1.51
CA GLU A 165 -15.20 -4.68 -2.08
C GLU A 165 -14.16 -3.57 -2.25
N ILE A 166 -13.22 -3.41 -1.30
CA ILE A 166 -12.10 -2.46 -1.46
C ILE A 166 -11.23 -2.87 -2.64
N ALA A 167 -10.84 -4.14 -2.73
CA ALA A 167 -10.02 -4.65 -3.82
C ALA A 167 -10.68 -4.40 -5.18
N ILE A 168 -11.98 -4.71 -5.32
CA ILE A 168 -12.77 -4.45 -6.54
C ILE A 168 -12.80 -2.95 -6.86
N GLY A 169 -13.04 -2.10 -5.86
CA GLY A 169 -13.08 -0.65 -6.02
C GLY A 169 -11.74 -0.08 -6.51
N LEU A 170 -10.64 -0.43 -5.84
CA LEU A 170 -9.28 -0.02 -6.21
C LEU A 170 -8.89 -0.52 -7.60
N ARG A 171 -9.17 -1.79 -7.89
CA ARG A 171 -8.91 -2.41 -9.19
C ARG A 171 -9.58 -1.64 -10.33
N LYS A 172 -10.87 -1.32 -10.17
CA LYS A 172 -11.64 -0.54 -11.16
C LYS A 172 -11.14 0.90 -11.29
N ALA A 173 -10.82 1.55 -10.17
CA ALA A 173 -10.37 2.94 -10.17
C ALA A 173 -8.99 3.11 -10.81
N MET A 174 -8.10 2.15 -10.60
CA MET A 174 -6.70 2.24 -11.00
C MET A 174 -6.40 1.49 -12.32
N GLY A 175 -7.28 0.58 -12.73
CA GLY A 175 -7.06 -0.27 -13.91
C GLY A 175 -5.94 -1.31 -13.73
N LEU A 176 -5.52 -1.58 -12.49
CA LEU A 176 -4.45 -2.54 -12.19
C LEU A 176 -5.01 -3.92 -11.88
N ASN A 177 -4.26 -4.97 -12.22
CA ASN A 177 -4.56 -6.36 -11.89
C ASN A 177 -3.64 -6.92 -10.82
N LEU A 178 -2.39 -6.44 -10.77
CA LEU A 178 -1.35 -6.96 -9.90
C LEU A 178 -0.92 -5.89 -8.90
N PHE A 179 -1.51 -5.90 -7.72
CA PHE A 179 -1.16 -4.96 -6.66
C PHE A 179 -1.42 -5.56 -5.28
N ASN A 180 -0.85 -4.92 -4.25
CA ASN A 180 -1.37 -5.09 -2.90
C ASN A 180 -1.70 -3.74 -2.29
N PHE A 181 -2.55 -3.77 -1.28
CA PHE A 181 -2.72 -2.63 -0.39
C PHE A 181 -2.60 -3.08 1.06
N ASP A 182 -2.16 -2.16 1.89
CA ASP A 182 -1.91 -2.38 3.30
C ASP A 182 -3.02 -1.72 4.12
N VAL A 183 -3.67 -2.50 4.98
CA VAL A 183 -4.77 -2.06 5.84
C VAL A 183 -4.36 -2.17 7.30
N ILE A 184 -4.71 -1.18 8.11
CA ILE A 184 -4.63 -1.24 9.57
C ILE A 184 -6.01 -1.11 10.19
N ARG A 185 -6.20 -1.69 11.39
CA ARG A 185 -7.41 -1.56 12.19
C ARG A 185 -7.15 -0.57 13.32
N ASP A 186 -7.96 0.47 13.44
CA ASP A 186 -7.83 1.46 14.52
C ASP A 186 -8.11 0.81 15.88
N ALA A 187 -7.11 0.80 16.76
CA ALA A 187 -7.22 0.18 18.08
C ALA A 187 -8.22 0.93 19.01
N LYS A 188 -8.48 2.22 18.75
CA LYS A 188 -9.44 3.02 19.54
C LYS A 188 -10.86 2.82 19.04
N LEU A 189 -11.02 2.69 17.72
CA LEU A 189 -12.30 2.59 17.04
C LEU A 189 -12.34 1.25 16.30
N GLY A 190 -12.50 0.15 17.03
CA GLY A 190 -12.30 -1.22 16.51
C GLY A 190 -12.99 -1.58 15.19
N ASN A 191 -14.03 -0.88 14.73
CA ASN A 191 -14.64 -1.15 13.41
C ASN A 191 -14.16 -0.21 12.29
N ARG A 192 -13.12 0.58 12.53
CA ARG A 192 -12.51 1.49 11.56
C ARG A 192 -11.25 0.87 11.00
N TYR A 193 -11.23 0.71 9.68
CA TYR A 193 -10.07 0.25 8.92
C TYR A 193 -9.54 1.37 8.04
N LEU A 194 -8.23 1.43 7.87
CA LEU A 194 -7.55 2.46 7.10
C LEU A 194 -6.61 1.80 6.09
N VAL A 195 -6.75 2.14 4.81
CA VAL A 195 -5.76 1.79 3.78
C VAL A 195 -4.62 2.80 3.90
N ILE A 196 -3.39 2.32 4.09
CA ILE A 196 -2.23 3.19 4.40
C ILE A 196 -1.10 3.16 3.38
N ASP A 197 -1.13 2.20 2.45
CA ASP A 197 -0.17 2.05 1.37
C ASP A 197 -0.76 1.18 0.25
N ILE A 198 -0.43 1.47 -1.00
CA ILE A 198 -0.77 0.64 -2.17
C ILE A 198 0.50 0.47 -3.00
N ASN A 199 0.81 -0.76 -3.38
CA ASN A 199 2.02 -1.10 -4.12
C ASN A 199 1.65 -1.84 -5.41
N TYR A 200 2.15 -1.34 -6.54
CA TYR A 200 2.13 -2.06 -7.80
C TYR A 200 3.08 -3.25 -7.77
N PHE A 201 2.64 -4.37 -8.34
CA PHE A 201 3.42 -5.61 -8.51
C PHE A 201 4.35 -5.91 -7.33
N PRO A 202 3.79 -6.20 -6.14
CA PRO A 202 4.58 -6.42 -4.95
C PRO A 202 5.28 -7.79 -4.93
N GLY A 203 6.12 -8.00 -3.92
CA GLY A 203 6.62 -9.35 -3.62
C GLY A 203 5.50 -10.27 -3.10
N TYR A 204 5.21 -11.34 -3.84
CA TYR A 204 4.19 -12.33 -3.52
C TYR A 204 4.67 -13.52 -2.67
N ALA A 205 5.96 -13.60 -2.32
CA ALA A 205 6.53 -14.74 -1.58
C ALA A 205 5.88 -15.03 -0.20
N LYS A 206 5.10 -14.08 0.33
CA LYS A 206 4.37 -14.21 1.60
C LYS A 206 2.86 -14.42 1.41
N MET A 207 2.40 -14.51 0.17
CA MET A 207 1.03 -14.83 -0.17
C MET A 207 0.90 -16.37 -0.28
N PRO A 208 -0.02 -16.99 0.45
CA PRO A 208 -0.31 -18.42 0.32
C PRO A 208 -0.66 -18.77 -1.13
N SER A 209 -0.09 -19.87 -1.63
CA SER A 209 -0.39 -20.41 -2.96
C SER A 209 -0.17 -19.42 -4.12
N TYR A 210 0.75 -18.47 -3.97
CA TYR A 210 0.96 -17.43 -4.98
C TYR A 210 1.34 -18.00 -6.35
N GLU A 211 2.06 -19.12 -6.40
CA GLU A 211 2.41 -19.79 -7.66
C GLU A 211 1.16 -20.17 -8.43
N THR A 212 0.24 -20.90 -7.78
CA THR A 212 -1.02 -21.36 -8.39
C THR A 212 -1.89 -20.19 -8.80
N VAL A 213 -2.03 -19.19 -7.93
CA VAL A 213 -2.87 -18.01 -8.22
C VAL A 213 -2.34 -17.24 -9.42
N LEU A 214 -1.02 -17.02 -9.51
CA LEU A 214 -0.42 -16.33 -10.65
C LEU A 214 -0.52 -17.17 -11.93
N THR A 215 -0.29 -18.49 -11.86
CA THR A 215 -0.43 -19.35 -13.04
C THR A 215 -1.86 -19.36 -13.57
N ASP A 216 -2.85 -19.45 -12.68
CA ASP A 216 -4.27 -19.42 -13.04
C ASP A 216 -4.65 -18.06 -13.65
N PHE A 217 -4.16 -16.97 -13.06
CA PHE A 217 -4.37 -15.62 -13.58
C PHE A 217 -3.78 -15.42 -14.98
N PHE A 218 -2.52 -15.81 -15.20
CA PHE A 218 -1.89 -15.70 -16.51
C PHE A 218 -2.58 -16.60 -17.54
N TRP A 219 -2.98 -17.81 -17.13
CA TRP A 219 -3.75 -18.71 -17.97
C TRP A 219 -5.08 -18.07 -18.38
N ASP A 220 -5.83 -17.53 -17.43
CA ASP A 220 -7.10 -16.84 -17.66
C ASP A 220 -6.96 -15.68 -18.65
N ILE A 221 -5.93 -14.85 -18.50
CA ILE A 221 -5.71 -13.70 -19.38
C ILE A 221 -5.45 -14.14 -20.83
N VAL A 222 -4.59 -15.15 -21.02
CA VAL A 222 -4.29 -15.67 -22.35
C VAL A 222 -5.56 -16.24 -23.01
N HIS A 223 -6.43 -16.91 -22.24
CA HIS A 223 -7.63 -17.56 -22.78
C HIS A 223 -8.82 -16.62 -22.96
N ARG A 224 -9.01 -15.60 -22.10
CA ARG A 224 -10.06 -14.57 -22.26
C ARG A 224 -9.88 -13.78 -23.55
N LYS A 225 -8.64 -13.48 -23.91
CA LYS A 225 -8.31 -12.82 -25.20
C LYS A 225 -8.63 -13.71 -26.40
N SER A 226 -8.43 -15.03 -26.29
CA SER A 226 -8.81 -15.99 -27.36
C SER A 226 -10.32 -16.06 -27.64
N LEU A 227 -11.14 -15.70 -26.65
CA LEU A 227 -12.60 -15.75 -26.71
C LEU A 227 -13.24 -14.41 -27.15
N GLY A 228 -12.44 -13.38 -27.45
CA GLY A 228 -12.94 -12.07 -27.88
C GLY A 228 -13.70 -11.31 -26.79
N MET A 229 -13.54 -11.70 -25.52
CA MET A 229 -14.06 -10.94 -24.39
C MET A 229 -13.19 -9.71 -24.18
N LYS A 230 -13.82 -8.53 -24.03
CA LYS A 230 -13.09 -7.27 -23.82
C LYS A 230 -12.15 -7.40 -22.62
N ASP A 231 -10.91 -7.00 -22.82
CA ASP A 231 -9.98 -6.75 -21.71
C ASP A 231 -10.62 -5.74 -20.75
N PHE A 232 -10.38 -5.94 -19.45
CA PHE A 232 -11.01 -5.24 -18.34
C PHE A 232 -11.31 -3.77 -18.65
N GLU A 233 -12.59 -3.45 -18.87
CA GLU A 233 -13.01 -2.17 -19.43
C GLU A 233 -12.51 -0.99 -18.57
N GLN A 234 -11.70 -0.13 -19.19
CA GLN A 234 -11.53 1.27 -18.81
C GLN A 234 -12.87 1.99 -18.97
N SER A 235 -13.73 1.93 -17.94
CA SER A 235 -14.92 2.78 -17.85
C SER A 235 -14.56 4.06 -17.09
N GLY A 236 -13.89 4.99 -17.77
CA GLY A 236 -13.37 6.19 -17.15
C GLY A 236 -13.14 7.36 -18.10
N SER A 237 -14.00 7.58 -19.10
CA SER A 237 -14.02 8.86 -19.82
C SER A 237 -15.36 9.14 -20.50
N ASP A 238 -16.36 9.60 -19.73
CA ASP A 238 -17.25 10.68 -20.18
C ASP A 238 -18.22 11.08 -19.07
N CYS A 239 -17.93 12.18 -18.36
CA CYS A 239 -18.93 12.99 -17.65
C CYS A 239 -18.28 14.23 -17.00
N ARG A 240 -17.67 15.12 -17.80
CA ARG A 240 -17.46 16.54 -17.42
C ARG A 240 -17.40 17.43 -18.66
N LYS A 241 -18.50 17.57 -19.39
CA LYS A 241 -18.81 18.77 -20.18
C LYS A 241 -20.32 19.01 -20.04
N SER A 242 -20.69 20.30 -20.01
CA SER A 242 -21.98 20.91 -19.63
C SER A 242 -22.27 20.79 -18.12
N ASP A 243 -22.23 21.84 -17.30
CA ASP A 243 -22.95 23.10 -17.47
C ASP A 243 -22.20 24.32 -16.93
N LYS A 244 -21.95 25.29 -17.81
CA LYS A 244 -21.88 26.72 -17.49
C LYS A 244 -22.38 27.48 -18.71
N GLU A 245 -23.68 27.78 -18.72
CA GLU A 245 -24.26 28.92 -19.43
C GLU A 245 -25.75 29.06 -19.03
N ALA A 246 -26.00 29.97 -18.09
CA ALA A 246 -27.17 30.86 -17.96
C ALA A 246 -27.13 31.54 -16.59
#